data_AF-A0A645JHB6-F1
#
_entry.id   AF-A0A645JHB6-F1
#
_cell.length_a   1.000
_cell.length_b   1.000
_cell.length_c   1.000
_cell.angle_alpha   90.00
_cell.angle_beta   90.00
_cell.angle_gamma   90.00
#
_symmetry.space_group_name_H-M   'P 1'
#
loop_
_entity.id
_entity.type
_entity.pdbx_description
1 polymer ?
#
loop_
_entity_poly.entity_id
_entity_poly.type
_entity_poly.pdbx_seq_one_letter_code
_entity_poly.pdbx_strand_id
1 'polypeptide(L)'
;MPVAFSFLKENGEIVALIKPQFEAGREKVGKKGVVRDPQTHMEVIDKIFEFVKQQCYRVKDLTFSPITGPEGNIEYLIYIKKELGEVQIDPILIDDIVRSAHKTLEVGNDEKNCDSSQ
;
A
#
# COMPACT_ATOMS: atom_id res chain seq x y z
N MET A 1 -11.88 3.61 12.29
CA MET A 1 -12.30 4.50 11.19
C MET A 1 -11.32 5.66 11.10
N PRO A 2 -10.68 5.92 9.95
CA PRO A 2 -10.01 7.20 9.75
C PRO A 2 -11.09 8.28 9.71
N VAL A 3 -11.04 9.25 10.64
CA VAL A 3 -12.04 10.32 10.77
C VAL A 3 -12.19 11.11 9.45
N ALA A 4 -11.16 11.10 8.61
CA ALA A 4 -11.15 11.69 7.27
C ALA A 4 -12.38 11.31 6.40
N PHE A 5 -12.87 10.07 6.50
CA PHE A 5 -13.99 9.61 5.68
C PHE A 5 -15.31 10.33 6.02
N SER A 6 -15.50 10.73 7.28
CA SER A 6 -16.70 11.45 7.73
C SER A 6 -16.77 12.89 7.22
N PHE A 7 -15.65 13.46 6.77
CA PHE A 7 -15.57 14.82 6.24
C PHE A 7 -15.76 14.91 4.72
N LEU A 8 -15.90 13.79 4.02
CA LEU A 8 -16.08 13.78 2.56
C LEU A 8 -17.50 14.15 2.16
N LYS A 9 -17.60 15.15 1.29
CA LYS A 9 -18.80 15.43 0.50
C LYS A 9 -19.13 14.24 -0.40
N GLU A 10 -20.37 14.20 -0.89
CA GLU A 10 -20.75 13.25 -1.94
C GLU A 10 -19.81 13.38 -3.14
N ASN A 11 -19.42 12.25 -3.74
CA ASN A 11 -18.38 12.16 -4.78
C ASN A 11 -16.98 12.63 -4.34
N GLY A 12 -16.75 12.84 -3.04
CA GLY A 12 -15.44 13.19 -2.50
C GLY A 12 -14.41 12.09 -2.75
N GLU A 13 -13.16 12.50 -2.86
CA GLU A 13 -12.05 11.65 -3.25
C GLU A 13 -10.95 11.66 -2.19
N ILE A 14 -10.29 10.52 -2.01
CA ILE A 14 -9.17 10.33 -1.08
C ILE A 14 -8.04 9.63 -1.82
N VAL A 15 -6.83 10.12 -1.63
CA VAL A 15 -5.62 9.32 -1.84
C VAL A 15 -5.02 9.04 -0.47
N ALA A 16 -4.87 7.76 -0.13
CA ALA A 16 -4.32 7.32 1.14
C ALA A 16 -3.03 6.53 0.93
N LEU A 17 -2.10 6.68 1.87
CA LEU A 17 -0.83 5.96 1.89
C LEU A 17 -0.97 4.74 2.80
N ILE A 18 -0.82 3.55 2.22
CA ILE A 18 -0.81 2.26 2.88
C ILE A 18 0.62 1.95 3.31
N LYS A 19 0.80 1.65 4.60
CA LYS A 19 2.09 1.36 5.21
C LYS A 19 2.08 -0.03 5.84
N PRO A 20 2.49 -1.08 5.13
CA PRO A 20 2.42 -2.46 5.61
C PRO A 20 2.99 -2.68 7.01
N GLN A 21 4.06 -1.97 7.39
CA GLN A 21 4.68 -2.07 8.71
C GLN A 21 3.79 -1.63 9.88
N PHE A 22 2.72 -0.87 9.64
CA PHE A 22 1.75 -0.46 10.65
C PHE A 22 0.46 -1.27 10.60
N GLU A 23 0.15 -1.86 9.45
CA GLU A 23 -1.10 -2.61 9.21
C GLU A 23 -0.91 -4.14 9.36
N ALA A 24 0.31 -4.64 9.16
CA ALA A 24 0.64 -6.04 9.35
C ALA A 24 0.67 -6.42 10.84
N GLY A 25 0.34 -7.67 11.15
CA GLY A 25 0.50 -8.22 12.49
C GLY A 25 1.96 -8.19 12.94
N ARG A 26 2.21 -8.03 14.24
CA ARG A 26 3.57 -7.91 14.82
C ARG A 26 4.49 -9.06 14.43
N GLU A 27 3.93 -10.25 14.24
CA GLU A 27 4.62 -11.47 13.81
C GLU A 27 5.13 -11.41 12.37
N LYS A 28 4.57 -10.54 11.53
CA LYS A 28 4.95 -10.36 10.12
C LYS A 28 5.91 -9.20 9.90
N VAL A 29 6.25 -8.47 10.97
CA VAL A 29 7.18 -7.35 10.95
C VAL A 29 8.57 -7.86 11.33
N GLY A 30 9.52 -7.73 10.41
CA GLY A 30 10.89 -8.22 10.58
C GLY A 30 11.77 -7.29 11.42
N LYS A 31 13.08 -7.57 11.38
CA LYS A 31 14.10 -6.73 12.05
C LYS A 31 13.96 -5.26 11.60
N LYS A 32 14.18 -4.34 12.54
CA LYS A 32 14.04 -2.89 12.35
C LYS A 32 12.66 -2.41 11.90
N GLY A 33 11.61 -3.22 12.06
CA GLY A 33 10.26 -2.79 11.67
C GLY A 33 9.99 -2.88 10.17
N VAL A 34 10.71 -3.74 9.44
CA VAL A 34 10.59 -3.85 7.98
C VAL A 34 9.74 -5.05 7.58
N VAL A 35 8.76 -4.84 6.71
CA VAL A 35 7.97 -5.91 6.09
C VAL A 35 8.56 -6.22 4.72
N ARG A 36 9.18 -7.40 4.57
CA ARG A 36 9.87 -7.82 3.33
C ARG A 36 9.11 -8.83 2.50
N ASP A 37 8.22 -9.59 3.13
CA ASP A 37 7.51 -10.67 2.46
C ASP A 37 6.39 -10.09 1.57
N PRO A 38 6.44 -10.25 0.23
CA PRO A 38 5.42 -9.72 -0.67
C PRO A 38 4.01 -10.22 -0.34
N GLN A 39 3.87 -11.44 0.20
CA GLN A 39 2.57 -11.97 0.59
C GLN A 39 1.95 -11.15 1.73
N THR A 40 2.74 -10.72 2.69
CA THR A 40 2.27 -9.81 3.75
C THR A 40 1.79 -8.47 3.18
N HIS A 41 2.42 -7.94 2.13
CA HIS A 41 1.96 -6.71 1.47
C HIS A 41 0.60 -6.91 0.80
N MET A 42 0.43 -8.00 0.05
CA MET A 42 -0.85 -8.35 -0.57
C MET A 42 -1.97 -8.50 0.47
N GLU A 43 -1.72 -9.21 1.57
CA GLU A 43 -2.71 -9.36 2.64
C GLU A 43 -3.13 -8.03 3.29
N VAL A 44 -2.18 -7.09 3.47
CA VAL A 44 -2.49 -5.76 3.99
C VAL A 44 -3.38 -5.00 3.01
N ILE A 45 -3.03 -5.04 1.72
CA ILE A 45 -3.82 -4.40 0.66
C ILE A 45 -5.24 -5.01 0.64
N ASP A 46 -5.37 -6.32 0.61
CA ASP A 46 -6.66 -7.02 0.60
C ASP A 46 -7.54 -6.63 1.79
N LYS A 47 -6.96 -6.52 3.00
CA LYS A 47 -7.69 -6.06 4.19
C LYS A 47 -8.23 -4.64 4.04
N ILE A 48 -7.44 -3.74 3.44
CA ILE A 48 -7.86 -2.36 3.19
C ILE A 48 -8.96 -2.31 2.13
N PHE A 49 -8.86 -3.13 1.09
CA PHE A 49 -9.89 -3.24 0.07
C PHE A 49 -11.22 -3.73 0.64
N GLU A 50 -11.19 -4.79 1.44
CA GLU A 50 -12.38 -5.30 2.12
C GLU A 50 -12.98 -4.25 3.07
N PHE A 51 -12.13 -3.49 3.78
CA PHE A 51 -12.58 -2.36 4.59
C PHE A 51 -13.27 -1.29 3.75
N VAL A 52 -12.69 -0.84 2.63
CA VAL A 52 -13.27 0.18 1.76
C VAL A 52 -14.62 -0.28 1.18
N LYS A 53 -14.69 -1.56 0.78
CA LYS A 53 -15.91 -2.20 0.26
C LYS A 53 -17.04 -2.20 1.28
N GLN A 54 -16.77 -2.55 2.53
CA GLN A 54 -17.77 -2.55 3.62
C GLN A 54 -18.34 -1.16 3.93
N GLN A 55 -17.62 -0.10 3.53
CA GLN A 55 -18.00 1.28 3.81
C GLN A 55 -18.75 1.95 2.64
N CYS A 56 -19.15 1.19 1.60
CA CYS A 56 -19.82 1.71 0.40
C CYS A 56 -19.00 2.76 -0.37
N TYR A 57 -17.67 2.64 -0.36
CA TYR A 57 -16.76 3.44 -1.17
C TYR A 57 -16.22 2.61 -2.33
N ARG A 58 -15.78 3.30 -3.38
CA ARG A 58 -15.18 2.67 -4.56
C ARG A 58 -13.67 2.89 -4.58
N VAL A 59 -12.90 1.82 -4.73
CA VAL A 59 -11.47 1.94 -5.09
C VAL A 59 -11.37 2.23 -6.58
N LYS A 60 -10.67 3.32 -6.90
CA LYS A 60 -10.47 3.81 -8.27
C LYS A 60 -9.14 3.37 -8.85
N ASP A 61 -8.10 3.32 -8.01
CA ASP A 61 -6.76 2.92 -8.43
C ASP A 61 -5.91 2.49 -7.23
N LEU A 62 -4.87 1.72 -7.50
CA LEU A 62 -3.85 1.29 -6.55
C LEU A 62 -2.48 1.33 -7.25
N THR A 63 -1.47 1.84 -6.57
CA THR A 63 -0.08 1.80 -7.05
C THR A 63 0.89 1.79 -5.88
N PHE A 64 2.18 1.60 -6.12
CA PHE A 64 3.21 1.73 -5.10
C PHE A 64 3.79 3.15 -5.04
N SER A 65 4.23 3.58 -3.86
CA SER A 65 4.93 4.84 -3.67
C SER A 65 6.27 4.81 -4.41
N PRO A 66 6.64 5.87 -5.15
CA PRO A 66 7.92 5.91 -5.87
C PRO A 66 9.13 5.97 -4.92
N ILE A 67 8.92 6.23 -3.63
CA ILE A 67 9.94 6.22 -2.59
C ILE A 67 9.58 5.23 -1.49
N THR A 68 10.60 4.66 -0.86
CA THR A 68 10.44 3.82 0.33
C THR A 68 10.24 4.67 1.59
N GLY A 69 9.43 4.15 2.51
CA GLY A 69 9.31 4.68 3.86
C GLY A 69 10.54 4.38 4.73
N PRO A 70 10.44 4.64 6.06
CA PRO A 70 11.52 4.38 7.01
C PRO A 70 12.03 2.94 6.93
N GLU A 71 13.34 2.78 7.06
CA GLU A 71 14.04 1.48 7.02
C GLU A 71 13.83 0.70 5.70
N GLY A 72 13.39 1.37 4.63
CA GLY A 72 13.20 0.76 3.31
C GLY A 72 11.84 0.07 3.13
N ASN A 73 10.84 0.35 3.97
CA ASN A 73 9.51 -0.21 3.79
C ASN A 73 8.89 0.27 2.46
N ILE A 74 8.40 -0.66 1.65
CA ILE A 74 7.58 -0.34 0.48
C ILE A 74 6.20 0.10 0.99
N GLU A 75 5.70 1.21 0.45
CA GLU A 75 4.40 1.79 0.79
C GLU A 75 3.55 1.91 -0.48
N TYR A 76 2.23 1.94 -0.35
CA TYR A 76 1.31 1.97 -1.50
C TYR A 76 0.35 3.15 -1.44
N LEU A 77 -0.12 3.61 -2.60
CA LEU A 77 -1.12 4.66 -2.73
C LEU A 77 -2.42 4.03 -3.21
N ILE A 78 -3.49 4.26 -2.47
CA ILE A 78 -4.85 3.87 -2.85
C ILE A 78 -5.68 5.10 -3.13
N TYR A 79 -6.35 5.11 -4.28
CA TYR A 79 -7.29 6.16 -4.68
C TYR A 79 -8.72 5.67 -4.48
N ILE A 80 -9.49 6.38 -3.66
CA ILE A 80 -10.83 6.00 -3.24
C ILE A 80 -11.79 7.16 -3.55
N LYS A 81 -12.99 6.82 -4.03
CA LYS A 81 -14.08 7.77 -4.24
C LYS A 81 -15.29 7.38 -3.39
N LYS A 82 -15.91 8.38 -2.76
CA LYS A 82 -17.22 8.27 -2.08
C LYS A 82 -18.34 8.19 -3.11
N GLU A 83 -18.53 6.99 -3.61
CA GLU A 83 -19.50 6.64 -4.64
C GLU A 83 -20.04 5.25 -4.30
N LEU A 84 -21.37 5.12 -4.27
CA LEU A 84 -22.04 3.83 -4.14
C LEU A 84 -21.73 3.00 -5.40
N GLY A 85 -21.06 1.87 -5.22
CA GLY A 85 -20.74 0.97 -6.31
C GLY A 85 -19.95 -0.24 -5.83
N GLU A 86 -19.96 -1.30 -6.63
CA GLU A 86 -19.13 -2.47 -6.36
C GLU A 86 -17.66 -2.16 -6.65
N VAL A 87 -16.80 -2.50 -5.69
CA VAL A 87 -15.36 -2.56 -5.91
C VAL A 87 -15.07 -3.86 -6.68
N GLN A 88 -14.62 -3.75 -7.92
CA GLN A 88 -14.01 -4.85 -8.65
C GLN A 88 -12.56 -4.46 -8.93
N ILE A 89 -11.67 -4.86 -8.02
CA ILE A 89 -10.24 -4.86 -8.32
C ILE A 89 -9.81 -6.31 -8.41
N ASP A 90 -9.16 -6.61 -9.52
CA ASP A 90 -8.68 -7.93 -9.86
C ASP A 90 -7.51 -8.30 -8.92
N PRO A 91 -7.55 -9.43 -8.20
CA PRO A 91 -6.41 -9.90 -7.43
C PRO A 91 -5.11 -10.00 -8.24
N ILE A 92 -5.21 -10.24 -9.55
CA ILE A 92 -4.05 -10.25 -10.47
C ILE A 92 -3.36 -8.88 -10.49
N LEU A 93 -4.14 -7.79 -10.46
CA LEU A 93 -3.60 -6.42 -10.43
C LEU A 93 -2.81 -6.15 -9.13
N ILE A 94 -3.27 -6.68 -7.99
CA ILE A 94 -2.59 -6.49 -6.70
C ILE A 94 -1.23 -7.21 -6.71
N ASP A 95 -1.19 -8.47 -7.16
CA ASP A 95 0.05 -9.24 -7.27
C ASP A 95 1.05 -8.53 -8.21
N ASP A 96 0.59 -8.05 -9.37
CA ASP A 96 1.42 -7.32 -10.33
C ASP A 96 2.01 -6.02 -9.73
N ILE A 97 1.21 -5.25 -8.99
CA ILE A 97 1.66 -4.01 -8.33
C ILE A 97 2.71 -4.33 -7.27
N VAL A 98 2.45 -5.32 -6.41
CA VAL A 98 3.39 -5.71 -5.35
C VAL A 98 4.70 -6.22 -5.95
N ARG A 99 4.65 -7.10 -6.95
CA ARG A 99 5.85 -7.57 -7.67
C ARG A 99 6.63 -6.42 -8.31
N SER A 100 5.92 -5.49 -8.94
CA SER A 100 6.53 -4.32 -9.58
C SER A 100 7.22 -3.42 -8.55
N ALA A 101 6.61 -3.23 -7.38
CA ALA A 101 7.17 -2.44 -6.28
C ALA A 101 8.47 -3.07 -5.75
N HIS A 102 8.46 -4.37 -5.45
CA HIS A 102 9.64 -5.10 -4.99
C HIS A 102 10.76 -5.05 -6.03
N LYS A 103 10.46 -5.33 -7.30
CA LYS A 103 11.45 -5.25 -8.38
C LYS A 103 12.06 -3.85 -8.54
N THR A 104 11.25 -2.80 -8.41
CA THR A 104 11.70 -1.42 -8.64
C THR A 104 12.50 -0.88 -7.46
N LEU A 105 12.04 -1.13 -6.23
CA LEU A 105 12.54 -0.45 -5.04
C LEU A 105 13.59 -1.26 -4.27
N GLU A 106 13.63 -2.58 -4.43
CA GLU A 106 14.70 -3.40 -3.83
C GLU A 106 15.99 -3.31 -4.65
N VAL A 107 15.90 -3.28 -5.98
CA VAL A 107 17.06 -3.15 -6.88
C VAL A 107 17.72 -1.77 -6.75
N GLY A 108 16.95 -0.70 -6.52
CA GLY A 108 17.48 0.65 -6.31
C GLY A 108 18.27 0.86 -5.02
N ASN A 109 18.24 -0.10 -4.09
CA ASN A 109 19.01 -0.04 -2.83
C ASN A 109 20.42 -0.63 -2.95
N ASP A 110 20.70 -1.47 -3.95
CA ASP A 110 22.04 -2.06 -4.14
C ASP A 110 23.03 -1.08 -4.78
N GLU A 111 22.59 -0.19 -5.68
CA GLU A 111 23.48 0.77 -6.35
C GLU A 111 23.96 1.93 -5.46
N LYS A 112 23.23 2.24 -4.37
CA LYS A 112 23.61 3.34 -3.45
C LYS A 112 24.70 2.97 -2.45
N ASN A 113 25.17 1.71 -2.44
CA ASN A 113 26.14 1.24 -1.46
C ASN A 113 27.60 1.23 -1.97
N CYS A 114 27.85 1.58 -3.24
CA CYS A 114 29.21 1.62 -3.81
C CYS A 114 29.95 2.95 -3.66
N ASP A 115 29.29 4.06 -3.29
CA ASP A 115 29.89 5.40 -3.34
C ASP A 115 30.24 6.00 -1.96
N SER A 116 30.45 5.17 -0.94
CA SER A 116 30.84 5.62 0.41
C SER A 116 32.17 5.06 0.91
N SER A 117 33.05 4.67 -0.01
CA SER A 117 34.45 4.35 0.30
C SER A 117 35.40 5.26 -0.47
N GLN A 118 35.48 6.53 -0.05
CA GLN A 118 36.65 7.41 -0.26
C GLN A 118 36.93 8.19 1.01
#